data_AF-A0A1V5XZP1-F1
#
_entry.id   AF-A0A1V5XZP1-F1
#
_cell.length_a   1.000
_cell.length_b   1.000
_cell.length_c   1.000
_cell.angle_alpha   90.00
_cell.angle_beta   90.00
_cell.angle_gamma   90.00
#
_symmetry.space_group_name_H-M   'P 1'
#
loop_
_entity.id
_entity.type
_entity.pdbx_description
1 polymer ?
#
loop_
_entity_poly.entity_id
_entity_poly.type
_entity_poly.pdbx_seq_one_letter_code
_entity_poly.pdbx_strand_id
1 'polypeptide(L)'
;MNKQNKNCKLSLTFAHKAVFFLNILLLFSILAACSTLPNKSKNVEKEFSFAWLSDTHIVTIDKGAEFGDRTDRLEKVMEKINGRNEIDFIVVSGDLIENVANVEQFEVFDKTMRTNKPVYFIPGNHDIGNTSDMKNIKLWLNRGYGKGNPAKEYYGFTHKGAAFFVLNTFAYQSKEEEVLKRSEEQLQEMDKFFADNSFAKCKIVCGHAPLFILTSDEPDEYFNIKKEYREKIIEIMKKHNARYYLCGHRHGEHKVEESWITLYTQGALSWAIGEGQKIGYSIFTFVPEEGLKKEFFEEK
;
A
#
# COMPACT_ATOMS: atom_id res chain seq x y z
N MET A 1 53.34 88.45 15.94
CA MET A 1 51.86 88.50 15.94
C MET A 1 51.34 87.43 14.99
N ASN A 2 50.29 86.70 15.41
CA ASN A 2 49.48 85.70 14.70
C ASN A 2 50.17 84.38 14.25
N LYS A 3 49.56 83.19 14.39
CA LYS A 3 48.48 82.65 15.24
C LYS A 3 48.53 81.12 15.04
N GLN A 4 48.15 80.37 16.07
CA GLN A 4 48.16 78.91 16.19
C GLN A 4 47.44 78.16 15.05
N ASN A 5 47.96 77.00 14.65
CA ASN A 5 47.20 75.92 14.01
C ASN A 5 46.97 74.79 15.02
N LYS A 6 45.70 74.57 15.38
CA LYS A 6 45.22 73.57 16.34
C LYS A 6 44.78 72.30 15.62
N ASN A 7 45.11 71.17 16.25
CA ASN A 7 44.30 69.94 16.38
C ASN A 7 43.84 69.21 15.11
N CYS A 8 44.55 68.12 14.79
CA CYS A 8 43.94 66.94 14.18
C CYS A 8 44.37 65.68 14.94
N LYS A 9 43.60 65.32 15.97
CA LYS A 9 43.61 64.00 16.62
C LYS A 9 42.18 63.66 17.04
N LEU A 10 41.31 63.55 16.04
CA LEU A 10 40.08 62.78 16.16
C LEU A 10 40.25 61.50 15.33
N SER A 11 39.51 60.47 15.72
CA SER A 11 39.33 59.19 15.03
C SER A 11 40.48 58.19 15.09
N LEU A 12 40.57 57.44 16.19
CA LEU A 12 41.00 56.03 16.08
C LEU A 12 40.35 55.11 17.14
N THR A 13 39.83 55.69 18.23
CA THR A 13 39.21 54.95 19.34
C THR A 13 37.72 54.63 19.15
N PHE A 14 36.99 55.37 18.30
CA PHE A 14 35.56 55.12 18.05
C PHE A 14 35.31 54.03 16.99
N ALA A 15 36.16 53.92 15.97
CA ALA A 15 36.01 52.94 14.89
C ALA A 15 36.14 51.49 15.39
N HIS A 16 37.04 51.23 16.35
CA HIS A 16 37.26 49.89 16.88
C HIS A 16 36.10 49.37 17.75
N LYS A 17 35.40 50.26 18.48
CA LYS A 17 34.23 49.87 19.29
C LYS A 17 32.99 49.63 18.42
N ALA A 18 32.80 50.40 17.34
CA ALA A 18 31.68 50.22 16.42
C ALA A 18 31.77 48.89 15.64
N VAL A 19 32.97 48.50 15.19
CA VAL A 19 33.19 47.22 14.49
C VAL A 19 33.01 46.02 15.41
N PHE A 20 33.34 46.13 16.70
CA PHE A 20 33.14 45.05 17.66
C PHE A 20 31.66 44.80 17.97
N PHE A 21 30.86 45.87 18.12
CA PHE A 21 29.41 45.75 18.33
C PHE A 21 28.66 45.27 17.07
N LEU A 22 29.11 45.66 15.87
CA LEU A 22 28.49 45.21 14.62
C LEU A 22 28.71 43.70 14.37
N ASN A 23 29.89 43.17 14.75
CA ASN A 23 30.18 41.73 14.65
C ASN A 23 29.39 40.89 15.67
N ILE A 24 29.13 41.41 16.87
CA ILE A 24 28.30 40.72 17.88
C ILE A 24 26.82 40.68 17.44
N LEU A 25 26.31 41.77 16.86
CA LEU A 25 24.95 41.81 16.30
C LEU A 25 24.79 40.88 15.09
N LEU A 26 25.81 40.75 14.23
CA LEU A 26 25.79 39.81 13.11
C LEU A 26 25.81 38.35 13.58
N LEU A 27 26.60 38.01 14.61
CA LEU A 27 26.59 36.67 15.20
C LEU A 27 25.24 36.30 15.83
N PHE A 28 24.57 37.25 16.50
CA PHE A 28 23.24 37.00 17.07
C PHE A 28 22.15 36.87 15.99
N SER A 29 22.26 37.57 14.86
CA SER A 29 21.33 37.38 13.73
C SER A 29 21.52 36.06 12.98
N ILE A 30 22.75 35.52 12.94
CA ILE A 30 23.03 34.20 12.32
C ILE A 30 22.59 33.06 13.25
N LEU A 31 22.67 33.24 14.57
CA LEU A 31 22.14 32.28 15.57
C LEU A 31 20.60 32.30 15.65
N ALA A 32 19.95 33.45 15.44
CA ALA A 32 18.49 33.54 15.39
C ALA A 32 17.88 33.02 14.08
N ALA A 33 18.66 32.93 12.99
CA ALA A 33 18.23 32.34 11.72
C ALA A 33 18.37 30.81 11.66
N CYS A 34 18.85 30.17 12.73
CA CYS A 34 19.15 28.75 12.77
C CYS A 34 18.41 28.04 13.92
N SER A 35 17.08 28.13 13.96
CA SER A 35 16.24 27.21 14.76
C SER A 35 14.75 27.22 14.36
N THR A 36 14.47 27.17 13.07
CA THR A 36 13.22 26.54 12.61
C THR A 36 13.60 25.42 11.67
N LEU A 37 14.27 24.40 12.21
CA LEU A 37 14.13 23.07 11.65
C LEU A 37 12.62 22.80 11.60
N PRO A 38 12.05 22.41 10.45
CA PRO A 38 10.68 21.95 10.44
C PRO A 38 10.62 20.86 11.49
N ASN A 39 9.77 21.07 12.50
CA ASN A 39 9.48 20.06 13.51
C ASN A 39 9.03 18.85 12.69
N LYS A 40 9.92 17.86 12.48
CA LYS A 40 9.53 16.56 11.96
C LYS A 40 8.49 16.12 12.96
N SER A 41 7.21 16.29 12.62
CA SER A 41 6.12 15.80 13.45
C SER A 41 6.54 14.39 13.78
N LYS A 42 6.67 14.07 15.06
CA LYS A 42 6.82 12.66 15.46
C LYS A 42 5.72 11.95 14.68
N ASN A 43 6.09 11.07 13.75
CA ASN A 43 5.14 10.30 12.94
C ASN A 43 4.49 9.32 13.91
N VAL A 44 3.55 9.84 14.69
CA VAL A 44 2.77 9.07 15.64
C VAL A 44 1.70 8.39 14.81
N GLU A 45 1.71 7.06 14.85
CA GLU A 45 0.66 6.25 14.27
C GLU A 45 -0.69 6.66 14.86
N LYS A 46 -1.68 6.83 13.99
CA LYS A 46 -3.04 7.18 14.41
C LYS A 46 -3.97 6.05 14.02
N GLU A 47 -5.08 5.97 14.73
CA GLU A 47 -6.15 5.04 14.38
C GLU A 47 -6.70 5.34 12.97
N PHE A 48 -6.92 4.28 12.21
CA PHE A 48 -7.63 4.31 10.93
C PHE A 48 -8.36 3.00 10.69
N SER A 49 -9.36 3.07 9.82
CA SER A 49 -9.99 1.87 9.28
C SER A 49 -9.99 1.86 7.76
N PHE A 50 -9.94 0.67 7.16
CA PHE A 50 -10.09 0.48 5.73
C PHE A 50 -10.98 -0.72 5.43
N ALA A 51 -11.74 -0.62 4.35
CA ALA A 51 -12.49 -1.75 3.83
C ALA A 51 -11.57 -2.64 2.99
N TRP A 52 -11.84 -3.94 3.03
CA TRP A 52 -11.08 -4.93 2.28
C TRP A 52 -12.03 -5.90 1.59
N LEU A 53 -11.95 -5.93 0.27
CA LEU A 53 -12.71 -6.83 -0.61
C LEU A 53 -11.75 -7.67 -1.43
N SER A 54 -12.22 -8.80 -1.93
CA SER A 54 -11.44 -9.68 -2.79
C SER A 54 -12.37 -10.47 -3.71
N ASP A 55 -11.83 -10.92 -4.85
CA ASP A 55 -12.42 -11.93 -5.72
C ASP A 55 -13.88 -11.56 -6.04
N THR A 56 -14.05 -10.41 -6.71
CA THR A 56 -15.37 -9.94 -7.14
C THR A 56 -15.86 -10.68 -8.37
N HIS A 57 -14.94 -11.21 -9.19
CA HIS A 57 -15.20 -12.00 -10.40
C HIS A 57 -16.40 -11.47 -11.19
N ILE A 58 -16.33 -10.20 -11.59
CA ILE A 58 -17.37 -9.62 -12.43
C ILE A 58 -17.41 -10.42 -13.74
N VAL A 59 -18.55 -11.05 -13.99
CA VAL A 59 -18.89 -11.71 -15.24
C VAL A 59 -19.92 -10.87 -15.99
N THR A 60 -19.94 -10.95 -17.31
CA THR A 60 -20.93 -10.27 -18.16
C THR A 60 -21.92 -11.24 -18.82
N ILE A 61 -21.98 -12.49 -18.34
CA ILE A 61 -22.85 -13.55 -18.87
C ILE A 61 -23.75 -14.16 -17.79
N ASP A 62 -24.99 -14.42 -18.22
CA ASP A 62 -26.16 -15.03 -17.59
C ASP A 62 -26.23 -15.13 -16.05
N LYS A 63 -27.18 -14.38 -15.47
CA LYS A 63 -27.54 -14.40 -14.03
C LYS A 63 -28.03 -15.77 -13.53
N GLY A 64 -28.34 -16.70 -14.45
CA GLY A 64 -28.81 -18.05 -14.18
C GLY A 64 -27.72 -19.12 -14.03
N ALA A 65 -26.44 -18.81 -14.27
CA ALA A 65 -25.35 -19.74 -14.01
C ALA A 65 -25.07 -19.89 -12.50
N GLU A 66 -24.59 -21.06 -12.08
CA GLU A 66 -24.23 -21.38 -10.68
C GLU A 66 -23.30 -20.30 -10.06
N PHE A 67 -22.43 -19.72 -10.88
CA PHE A 67 -21.51 -18.61 -10.55
C PHE A 67 -21.78 -17.34 -11.39
N GLY A 68 -23.03 -17.12 -11.83
CA GLY A 68 -23.43 -16.00 -12.71
C GLY A 68 -23.19 -14.61 -12.11
N ASP A 69 -23.45 -13.55 -12.89
CA ASP A 69 -23.11 -12.16 -12.55
C ASP A 69 -23.46 -11.76 -11.10
N ARG A 70 -22.41 -11.40 -10.35
CA ARG A 70 -22.45 -10.98 -8.94
C ARG A 70 -22.17 -9.48 -8.77
N THR A 71 -22.31 -8.69 -9.84
CA THR A 71 -22.22 -7.23 -9.80
C THR A 71 -23.16 -6.65 -8.74
N ASP A 72 -24.34 -7.23 -8.54
CA ASP A 72 -25.32 -6.80 -7.53
C ASP A 72 -24.75 -6.87 -6.09
N ARG A 73 -23.85 -7.82 -5.81
CA ARG A 73 -23.19 -7.92 -4.49
C ARG A 73 -22.15 -6.83 -4.31
N LEU A 74 -21.37 -6.54 -5.35
CA LEU A 74 -20.43 -5.43 -5.32
C LEU A 74 -21.17 -4.09 -5.17
N GLU A 75 -22.28 -3.89 -5.86
CA GLU A 75 -23.15 -2.70 -5.70
C GLU A 75 -23.58 -2.51 -4.24
N LYS A 76 -24.16 -3.55 -3.62
CA LYS A 76 -24.63 -3.52 -2.22
C LYS A 76 -23.50 -3.25 -1.24
N VAL A 77 -22.35 -3.92 -1.41
CA VAL A 77 -21.20 -3.73 -0.52
C VAL A 77 -20.62 -2.33 -0.69
N MET A 78 -20.53 -1.81 -1.92
CA MET A 78 -20.05 -0.45 -2.15
C MET A 78 -21.00 0.61 -1.60
N GLU A 79 -22.32 0.40 -1.64
CA GLU A 79 -23.28 1.26 -0.94
C GLU A 79 -23.01 1.29 0.57
N LYS A 80 -22.85 0.12 1.20
CA LYS A 80 -22.53 -0.01 2.64
C LYS A 80 -21.21 0.67 2.99
N ILE A 81 -20.15 0.47 2.19
CA ILE A 81 -18.83 1.07 2.43
C ILE A 81 -18.87 2.59 2.22
N ASN A 82 -19.53 3.07 1.17
CA ASN A 82 -19.63 4.50 0.88
C ASN A 82 -20.41 5.26 1.96
N GLY A 83 -21.39 4.62 2.60
CA GLY A 83 -22.14 5.18 3.73
C GLY A 83 -21.35 5.30 5.04
N ARG A 84 -20.14 4.75 5.13
CA ARG A 84 -19.32 4.69 6.36
C ARG A 84 -18.18 5.69 6.32
N ASN A 85 -18.28 6.76 7.09
CA ASN A 85 -17.31 7.86 7.10
C ASN A 85 -15.99 7.51 7.81
N GLU A 86 -16.00 6.53 8.71
CA GLU A 86 -14.84 6.05 9.44
C GLU A 86 -13.88 5.20 8.59
N ILE A 87 -14.31 4.76 7.40
CA ILE A 87 -13.48 4.04 6.43
C ILE A 87 -12.67 5.07 5.65
N ASP A 88 -11.34 5.06 5.85
CA ASP A 88 -10.42 6.00 5.23
C ASP A 88 -10.11 5.65 3.77
N PHE A 89 -10.01 4.36 3.44
CA PHE A 89 -9.71 3.87 2.10
C PHE A 89 -10.23 2.43 1.89
N ILE A 90 -10.10 1.93 0.66
CA ILE A 90 -10.51 0.59 0.27
C ILE A 90 -9.30 -0.15 -0.33
N VAL A 91 -9.11 -1.40 0.05
CA VAL A 91 -8.19 -2.34 -0.61
C VAL A 91 -9.02 -3.39 -1.35
N VAL A 92 -8.68 -3.65 -2.61
CA VAL A 92 -9.30 -4.74 -3.40
C VAL A 92 -8.22 -5.72 -3.81
N SER A 93 -8.21 -6.90 -3.20
CA SER A 93 -7.13 -7.88 -3.34
C SER A 93 -7.26 -8.81 -4.54
N GLY A 94 -7.56 -8.27 -5.72
CA GLY A 94 -7.48 -8.97 -7.00
C GLY A 94 -8.71 -9.81 -7.38
N ASP A 95 -8.63 -10.36 -8.58
CA ASP A 95 -9.69 -11.05 -9.31
C ASP A 95 -10.96 -10.18 -9.37
N LEU A 96 -10.74 -8.98 -9.92
CA LEU A 96 -11.78 -7.98 -10.11
C LEU A 96 -12.83 -8.50 -11.11
N ILE A 97 -12.32 -9.15 -12.16
CA ILE A 97 -13.08 -9.70 -13.26
C ILE A 97 -12.79 -11.20 -13.42
N GLU A 98 -13.62 -11.90 -14.19
CA GLU A 98 -13.42 -13.33 -14.43
C GLU A 98 -12.45 -13.62 -15.58
N ASN A 99 -12.34 -12.74 -16.57
CA ASN A 99 -11.54 -13.02 -17.76
C ASN A 99 -10.98 -11.75 -18.37
N VAL A 100 -9.67 -11.52 -18.22
CA VAL A 100 -8.93 -10.41 -18.82
C VAL A 100 -9.12 -10.24 -20.34
N ALA A 101 -9.46 -11.30 -21.08
CA ALA A 101 -9.77 -11.18 -22.50
C ALA A 101 -11.11 -10.47 -22.77
N ASN A 102 -12.00 -10.41 -21.78
CA ASN A 102 -13.29 -9.75 -21.84
C ASN A 102 -13.23 -8.38 -21.14
N VAL A 103 -12.78 -7.38 -21.88
CA VAL A 103 -12.58 -6.01 -21.37
C VAL A 103 -13.86 -5.34 -20.85
N GLU A 104 -15.05 -5.78 -21.27
CA GLU A 104 -16.33 -5.26 -20.80
C GLU A 104 -16.53 -5.52 -19.30
N GLN A 105 -16.00 -6.63 -18.78
CA GLN A 105 -16.07 -6.94 -17.35
C GLN A 105 -15.39 -5.87 -16.51
N PHE A 106 -14.27 -5.31 -16.98
CA PHE A 106 -13.64 -4.20 -16.28
C PHE A 106 -14.49 -2.92 -16.34
N GLU A 107 -15.24 -2.68 -17.41
CA GLU A 107 -16.14 -1.52 -17.48
C GLU A 107 -17.30 -1.64 -16.49
N VAL A 108 -17.85 -2.85 -16.33
CA VAL A 108 -18.87 -3.13 -15.32
C VAL A 108 -18.28 -2.97 -13.92
N PHE A 109 -17.10 -3.53 -13.68
CA PHE A 109 -16.38 -3.35 -12.41
C PHE A 109 -16.18 -1.86 -12.07
N ASP A 110 -15.65 -1.06 -13.00
CA ASP A 110 -15.39 0.37 -12.79
C ASP A 110 -16.66 1.18 -12.50
N LYS A 111 -17.76 0.88 -13.21
CA LYS A 111 -19.05 1.52 -12.98
C LYS A 111 -19.62 1.18 -11.60
N THR A 112 -19.30 -0.01 -11.09
CA THR A 112 -19.81 -0.53 -9.83
C THR A 112 -18.98 -0.10 -8.63
N MET A 113 -17.64 -0.07 -8.78
CA MET A 113 -16.67 0.29 -7.74
C MET A 113 -16.64 1.80 -7.42
N ARG A 114 -17.64 2.59 -7.84
CA ARG A 114 -17.65 4.05 -7.70
C ARG A 114 -17.63 4.47 -6.24
N THR A 115 -16.61 5.25 -5.88
CA THR A 115 -16.44 5.79 -4.54
C THR A 115 -15.63 7.09 -4.58
N ASN A 116 -15.80 7.93 -3.55
CA ASN A 116 -14.93 9.08 -3.30
C ASN A 116 -13.75 8.73 -2.37
N LYS A 117 -13.72 7.50 -1.82
CA LYS A 117 -12.63 7.02 -0.97
C LYS A 117 -11.45 6.59 -1.85
N PRO A 118 -10.18 6.79 -1.41
CA PRO A 118 -9.04 6.20 -2.09
C PRO A 118 -9.19 4.67 -2.22
N VAL A 119 -8.84 4.14 -3.38
CA VAL A 119 -8.84 2.69 -3.65
C VAL A 119 -7.44 2.24 -4.05
N TYR A 120 -6.99 1.16 -3.43
CA TYR A 120 -5.74 0.47 -3.69
C TYR A 120 -6.04 -0.91 -4.25
N PHE A 121 -5.82 -1.05 -5.55
CA PHE A 121 -6.03 -2.29 -6.27
C PHE A 121 -4.76 -3.15 -6.26
N ILE A 122 -4.95 -4.44 -6.09
CA ILE A 122 -3.92 -5.47 -6.17
C ILE A 122 -4.33 -6.39 -7.33
N PRO A 123 -3.45 -6.71 -8.28
CA PRO A 123 -3.85 -7.52 -9.41
C PRO A 123 -3.93 -9.01 -9.04
N GLY A 124 -5.02 -9.68 -9.45
CA GLY A 124 -5.18 -11.13 -9.37
C GLY A 124 -4.88 -11.84 -10.70
N ASN A 125 -4.87 -13.18 -10.70
CA ASN A 125 -4.56 -13.95 -11.90
C ASN A 125 -5.63 -13.84 -12.98
N HIS A 126 -6.89 -13.56 -12.63
CA HIS A 126 -7.92 -13.29 -13.63
C HIS A 126 -7.79 -11.91 -14.28
N ASP A 127 -7.11 -10.97 -13.60
CA ASP A 127 -6.90 -9.60 -14.09
C ASP A 127 -5.67 -9.47 -15.00
N ILE A 128 -4.60 -10.19 -14.67
CA ILE A 128 -3.30 -10.07 -15.38
C ILE A 128 -2.73 -11.38 -15.91
N GLY A 129 -3.34 -12.52 -15.59
CA GLY A 129 -2.91 -13.87 -15.99
C GLY A 129 -2.12 -14.62 -14.91
N ASN A 130 -2.30 -15.95 -14.84
CA ASN A 130 -1.53 -16.87 -13.98
C ASN A 130 -0.02 -16.85 -14.28
N THR A 131 0.33 -16.57 -15.53
CA THR A 131 1.68 -16.21 -15.95
C THR A 131 1.58 -14.79 -16.51
N SER A 132 1.71 -13.77 -15.66
CA SER A 132 1.43 -12.39 -16.05
C SER A 132 2.19 -11.99 -17.31
N ASP A 133 1.57 -11.19 -18.16
CA ASP A 133 2.22 -10.67 -19.37
C ASP A 133 2.13 -9.14 -19.41
N MET A 134 3.02 -8.50 -20.18
CA MET A 134 3.05 -7.04 -20.27
C MET A 134 1.80 -6.47 -20.93
N LYS A 135 1.08 -7.24 -21.75
CA LYS A 135 -0.17 -6.77 -22.37
C LYS A 135 -1.23 -6.52 -21.29
N ASN A 136 -1.45 -7.47 -20.39
CA ASN A 136 -2.46 -7.37 -19.36
C ASN A 136 -2.01 -6.43 -18.23
N ILE A 137 -0.70 -6.38 -17.90
CA ILE A 137 -0.16 -5.35 -17.00
C ILE A 137 -0.41 -3.95 -17.58
N LYS A 138 -0.17 -3.72 -18.87
CA LYS A 138 -0.47 -2.43 -19.51
C LYS A 138 -1.96 -2.12 -19.48
N LEU A 139 -2.83 -3.10 -19.71
CA LEU A 139 -4.28 -2.93 -19.58
C LEU A 139 -4.63 -2.47 -18.16
N TRP A 140 -4.15 -3.18 -17.13
CA TRP A 140 -4.32 -2.84 -15.72
C TRP A 140 -3.89 -1.39 -15.41
N LEU A 141 -2.69 -1.01 -15.86
CA LEU A 141 -2.15 0.33 -15.65
C LEU A 141 -2.96 1.43 -16.38
N ASN A 142 -3.39 1.16 -17.60
CA ASN A 142 -4.19 2.11 -18.39
C ASN A 142 -5.58 2.38 -17.79
N ARG A 143 -6.10 1.46 -16.97
CA ARG A 143 -7.33 1.68 -16.19
C ARG A 143 -7.12 2.56 -14.95
N GLY A 144 -5.88 2.90 -14.61
CA GLY A 144 -5.55 3.71 -13.43
C GLY A 144 -5.49 2.91 -12.13
N TYR A 145 -5.41 1.58 -12.21
CA TYR A 145 -5.30 0.72 -11.03
C TYR A 145 -3.90 0.70 -10.42
N GLY A 146 -2.87 1.04 -11.20
CA GLY A 146 -1.51 1.25 -10.71
C GLY A 146 -1.32 2.59 -9.98
N LYS A 147 -0.22 2.71 -9.23
CA LYS A 147 0.18 3.96 -8.54
C LYS A 147 1.64 4.31 -8.84
N GLY A 148 2.02 5.52 -8.47
CA GLY A 148 3.36 6.06 -8.71
C GLY A 148 3.50 6.83 -10.03
N ASN A 149 4.71 7.30 -10.31
CA ASN A 149 5.06 7.99 -11.55
C ASN A 149 6.44 7.53 -12.05
N PRO A 150 6.53 6.70 -13.11
CA PRO A 150 5.40 6.13 -13.85
C PRO A 150 4.57 5.16 -13.00
N ALA A 151 3.30 4.96 -13.38
CA ALA A 151 2.42 4.04 -12.66
C ALA A 151 2.90 2.59 -12.78
N LYS A 152 2.80 1.84 -11.67
CA LYS A 152 3.16 0.42 -11.57
C LYS A 152 2.04 -0.35 -10.87
N GLU A 153 1.92 -1.63 -11.20
CA GLU A 153 0.97 -2.60 -10.64
C GLU A 153 1.38 -3.08 -9.25
N TYR A 154 2.63 -2.81 -8.88
CA TYR A 154 3.18 -2.95 -7.54
C TYR A 154 3.63 -1.57 -7.04
N TYR A 155 3.40 -1.25 -5.77
CA TYR A 155 3.66 0.08 -5.23
C TYR A 155 3.60 0.12 -3.71
N GLY A 156 4.32 1.06 -3.11
CA GLY A 156 4.22 1.38 -1.69
C GLY A 156 3.35 2.61 -1.43
N PHE A 157 2.61 2.63 -0.31
CA PHE A 157 1.92 3.82 0.17
C PHE A 157 1.92 3.86 1.71
N THR A 158 1.77 5.05 2.27
CA THR A 158 1.63 5.23 3.72
C THR A 158 0.28 5.82 4.05
N HIS A 159 -0.25 5.47 5.22
CA HIS A 159 -1.48 6.05 5.72
C HIS A 159 -1.42 6.15 7.24
N LYS A 160 -1.59 7.37 7.77
CA LYS A 160 -1.59 7.66 9.21
C LYS A 160 -0.47 6.98 10.02
N GLY A 161 0.72 6.87 9.44
CA GLY A 161 1.91 6.28 10.09
C GLY A 161 2.14 4.81 9.81
N ALA A 162 1.18 4.09 9.23
CA ALA A 162 1.37 2.73 8.72
C ALA A 162 1.94 2.75 7.29
N ALA A 163 2.63 1.67 6.92
CA ALA A 163 3.23 1.49 5.60
C ALA A 163 2.73 0.20 4.93
N PHE A 164 2.31 0.33 3.68
CA PHE A 164 1.74 -0.73 2.87
C PHE A 164 2.57 -0.93 1.61
N PHE A 165 2.76 -2.17 1.19
CA PHE A 165 3.35 -2.48 -0.11
C PHE A 165 2.51 -3.51 -0.86
N VAL A 166 2.07 -3.14 -2.05
CA VAL A 166 1.28 -3.98 -2.97
C VAL A 166 2.23 -4.70 -3.93
N LEU A 167 2.07 -6.02 -4.05
CA LEU A 167 2.81 -6.88 -4.95
C LEU A 167 1.91 -7.37 -6.10
N ASN A 168 2.53 -7.57 -7.26
CA ASN A 168 2.01 -8.47 -8.28
C ASN A 168 2.54 -9.88 -8.00
N THR A 169 1.67 -10.75 -7.48
CA THR A 169 2.02 -12.10 -7.05
C THR A 169 2.09 -13.13 -8.18
N PHE A 170 1.90 -12.75 -9.45
CA PHE A 170 1.97 -13.67 -10.60
C PHE A 170 3.10 -13.32 -11.59
N ALA A 171 3.78 -12.18 -11.40
CA ALA A 171 4.87 -11.74 -12.27
C ALA A 171 6.04 -12.73 -12.34
N TYR A 172 6.39 -13.36 -11.22
CA TYR A 172 7.55 -14.26 -11.12
C TYR A 172 7.37 -15.56 -11.93
N GLN A 173 6.14 -15.87 -12.37
CA GLN A 173 5.81 -17.03 -13.20
C GLN A 173 5.73 -16.68 -14.69
N SER A 174 6.01 -15.43 -15.06
CA SER A 174 5.90 -14.99 -16.44
C SER A 174 6.86 -15.72 -17.38
N LYS A 175 6.48 -15.78 -18.65
CA LYS A 175 7.34 -16.22 -19.76
C LYS A 175 8.06 -15.04 -20.43
N GLU A 176 7.71 -13.81 -20.08
CA GLU A 176 8.32 -12.60 -20.63
C GLU A 176 9.45 -12.12 -19.70
N GLU A 177 10.64 -11.94 -20.26
CA GLU A 177 11.82 -11.48 -19.51
C GLU A 177 11.59 -10.12 -18.83
N GLU A 178 10.85 -9.22 -19.47
CA GLU A 178 10.50 -7.91 -18.89
C GLU A 178 9.67 -8.09 -17.60
N VAL A 179 8.68 -8.99 -17.59
CA VAL A 179 7.83 -9.21 -16.42
C VAL A 179 8.58 -9.95 -15.31
N LEU A 180 9.46 -10.89 -15.66
CA LEU A 180 10.36 -11.53 -14.69
C LEU A 180 11.27 -10.49 -14.04
N LYS A 181 11.81 -9.55 -14.81
CA LYS A 181 12.60 -8.44 -14.25
C LYS A 181 11.76 -7.59 -13.30
N ARG A 182 10.51 -7.25 -13.65
CA ARG A 182 9.58 -6.54 -12.76
C ARG A 182 9.33 -7.29 -11.45
N SER A 183 9.30 -8.63 -11.50
CA SER A 183 9.12 -9.46 -10.31
C SER A 183 10.29 -9.34 -9.32
N GLU A 184 11.51 -9.09 -9.80
CA GLU A 184 12.66 -8.81 -8.92
C GLU A 184 12.71 -7.32 -8.51
N GLU A 185 12.35 -6.41 -9.43
CA GLU A 185 12.28 -4.96 -9.15
C GLU A 185 11.28 -4.64 -8.03
N GLN A 186 10.11 -5.29 -7.99
CA GLN A 186 9.14 -5.06 -6.91
C GLN A 186 9.68 -5.46 -5.53
N LEU A 187 10.52 -6.50 -5.44
CA LEU A 187 11.14 -6.91 -4.18
C LEU A 187 12.19 -5.88 -3.73
N GLN A 188 12.99 -5.36 -4.66
CA GLN A 188 13.95 -4.29 -4.39
C GLN A 188 13.24 -3.00 -3.94
N GLU A 189 12.15 -2.64 -4.60
CA GLU A 189 11.33 -1.48 -4.26
C GLU A 189 10.62 -1.66 -2.92
N MET A 190 10.16 -2.88 -2.59
CA MET A 190 9.59 -3.20 -1.28
C MET A 190 10.62 -3.06 -0.16
N ASP A 191 11.82 -3.62 -0.36
CA ASP A 191 12.92 -3.51 0.61
C ASP A 191 13.31 -2.05 0.86
N LYS A 192 13.48 -1.28 -0.22
CA LYS A 192 13.78 0.14 -0.12
C LYS A 192 12.64 0.92 0.54
N PHE A 193 11.40 0.66 0.15
CA PHE A 193 10.23 1.36 0.68
C PHE A 193 10.11 1.18 2.19
N PHE A 194 10.27 -0.05 2.70
CA PHE A 194 10.20 -0.26 4.15
C PHE A 194 11.42 0.29 4.90
N ALA A 195 12.60 0.35 4.28
CA ALA A 195 13.76 1.04 4.85
C ALA A 195 13.49 2.56 4.99
N ASP A 196 13.01 3.18 3.92
CA ASP A 196 12.67 4.61 3.89
C ASP A 196 11.51 4.95 4.85
N ASN A 197 10.62 3.99 5.11
CA ASN A 197 9.50 4.09 6.06
C ASN A 197 9.76 3.31 7.36
N SER A 198 11.02 3.26 7.80
CA SER A 198 11.42 2.58 9.04
C SER A 198 10.73 3.10 10.31
N PHE A 199 10.14 4.31 10.26
CA PHE A 199 9.34 4.88 11.34
C PHE A 199 8.00 4.15 11.54
N ALA A 200 7.45 3.48 10.52
CA ALA A 200 6.19 2.77 10.60
C ALA A 200 6.37 1.49 11.44
N LYS A 201 5.61 1.36 12.53
CA LYS A 201 5.56 0.13 13.32
C LYS A 201 4.61 -0.88 12.66
N CYS A 202 3.51 -0.40 12.08
CA CYS A 202 2.60 -1.20 11.29
C CYS A 202 3.05 -1.23 9.82
N LYS A 203 3.56 -2.38 9.39
CA LYS A 203 3.98 -2.65 8.02
C LYS A 203 3.23 -3.85 7.47
N ILE A 204 2.60 -3.64 6.32
CA ILE A 204 1.67 -4.59 5.72
C ILE A 204 2.10 -4.83 4.27
N VAL A 205 2.25 -6.09 3.89
CA VAL A 205 2.43 -6.50 2.50
C VAL A 205 1.08 -7.00 2.00
N CYS A 206 0.72 -6.64 0.78
CA CYS A 206 -0.55 -7.04 0.17
C CYS A 206 -0.27 -7.71 -1.17
N GLY A 207 -0.91 -8.85 -1.42
CA GLY A 207 -0.82 -9.59 -2.68
C GLY A 207 -2.16 -10.26 -2.98
N HIS A 208 -2.33 -10.85 -4.17
CA HIS A 208 -3.54 -11.62 -4.43
C HIS A 208 -3.37 -13.06 -3.94
N ALA A 209 -2.31 -13.74 -4.35
CA ALA A 209 -2.03 -15.10 -3.89
C ALA A 209 -1.45 -15.10 -2.46
N PRO A 210 -1.87 -16.02 -1.57
CA PRO A 210 -1.25 -16.20 -0.27
C PRO A 210 0.24 -16.57 -0.38
N LEU A 211 1.05 -16.09 0.56
CA LEU A 211 2.41 -16.63 0.75
C LEU A 211 2.31 -18.13 1.00
N PHE A 212 1.47 -18.53 1.93
CA PHE A 212 1.22 -19.92 2.30
C PHE A 212 -0.17 -20.05 2.92
N ILE A 213 -0.67 -21.28 3.01
CA ILE A 213 -2.02 -21.61 3.46
C ILE A 213 -2.02 -22.06 4.92
N LEU A 214 -1.04 -22.88 5.31
CA LEU A 214 -0.93 -23.47 6.64
C LEU A 214 0.39 -23.12 7.31
N THR A 215 1.51 -23.33 6.62
CA THR A 215 2.86 -23.09 7.19
C THR A 215 3.80 -22.50 6.16
N SER A 216 4.75 -21.67 6.61
CA SER A 216 5.70 -21.00 5.72
C SER A 216 6.63 -21.93 4.92
N ASP A 217 6.77 -23.19 5.33
CA ASP A 217 7.62 -24.21 4.71
C ASP A 217 6.88 -25.22 3.82
N GLU A 218 5.55 -25.11 3.72
CA GLU A 218 4.66 -26.02 2.99
C GLU A 218 5.07 -26.17 1.51
N PRO A 219 4.76 -27.30 0.85
CA PRO A 219 5.08 -27.48 -0.57
C PRO A 219 4.31 -26.52 -1.48
N ASP A 220 4.82 -26.36 -2.70
CA ASP A 220 4.14 -25.61 -3.75
C ASP A 220 2.81 -26.30 -4.12
N GLU A 221 1.75 -25.52 -4.18
CA GLU A 221 0.45 -25.94 -4.68
C GLU A 221 -0.17 -24.85 -5.55
N TYR A 222 -1.42 -25.03 -5.95
CA TYR A 222 -2.07 -24.09 -6.87
C TYR A 222 -2.26 -22.70 -6.25
N PHE A 223 -2.67 -22.63 -4.98
CA PHE A 223 -3.09 -21.38 -4.36
C PHE A 223 -1.94 -20.56 -3.76
N ASN A 224 -0.81 -21.18 -3.39
CA ASN A 224 0.27 -20.48 -2.71
C ASN A 224 1.35 -20.00 -3.68
N ILE A 225 2.07 -18.95 -3.28
CA ILE A 225 3.25 -18.50 -4.00
C ILE A 225 4.33 -19.58 -3.88
N LYS A 226 4.93 -19.96 -5.02
CA LYS A 226 5.99 -20.98 -5.04
C LYS A 226 7.12 -20.63 -4.10
N LYS A 227 7.64 -21.66 -3.44
CA LYS A 227 8.59 -21.59 -2.34
C LYS A 227 9.79 -20.71 -2.64
N GLU A 228 10.41 -20.85 -3.80
CA GLU A 228 11.58 -20.06 -4.20
C GLU A 228 11.32 -18.54 -4.16
N TYR A 229 10.19 -18.10 -4.70
CA TYR A 229 9.84 -16.67 -4.71
C TYR A 229 9.27 -16.20 -3.37
N ARG A 230 8.48 -17.06 -2.72
CA ARG A 230 7.93 -16.84 -1.38
C ARG A 230 9.03 -16.57 -0.35
N GLU A 231 10.11 -17.35 -0.35
CA GLU A 231 11.22 -17.19 0.58
C GLU A 231 11.86 -15.79 0.48
N LYS A 232 12.01 -15.24 -0.74
CA LYS A 232 12.50 -13.87 -0.95
C LYS A 232 11.57 -12.82 -0.32
N ILE A 233 10.25 -12.97 -0.48
CA ILE A 233 9.27 -12.07 0.13
C ILE A 233 9.35 -12.16 1.66
N ILE A 234 9.39 -13.38 2.21
CA ILE A 234 9.50 -13.64 3.64
C ILE A 234 10.76 -13.00 4.22
N GLU A 235 11.90 -13.11 3.54
CA GLU A 235 13.17 -12.50 3.99
C GLU A 235 13.04 -10.99 4.16
N ILE A 236 12.48 -10.30 3.17
CA ILE A 236 12.28 -8.85 3.22
C ILE A 236 11.28 -8.48 4.33
N MET A 237 10.19 -9.23 4.47
CA MET A 237 9.21 -9.01 5.53
C MET A 237 9.84 -9.14 6.92
N LYS A 238 10.62 -10.20 7.16
CA LYS A 238 11.35 -10.41 8.43
C LYS A 238 12.37 -9.30 8.68
N LYS A 239 13.16 -8.93 7.66
CA LYS A 239 14.16 -7.84 7.74
C LYS A 239 13.55 -6.52 8.23
N HIS A 240 12.33 -6.20 7.77
CA HIS A 240 11.67 -4.93 8.09
C HIS A 240 10.63 -5.00 9.20
N ASN A 241 10.44 -6.17 9.80
CA ASN A 241 9.36 -6.46 10.75
C ASN A 241 7.98 -6.11 10.16
N ALA A 242 7.75 -6.45 8.89
CA ALA A 242 6.43 -6.40 8.26
C ALA A 242 5.63 -7.62 8.70
N ARG A 243 4.80 -7.45 9.72
CA ARG A 243 4.12 -8.55 10.42
C ARG A 243 2.79 -8.93 9.80
N TYR A 244 2.28 -8.20 8.82
CA TYR A 244 0.97 -8.48 8.22
C TYR A 244 1.09 -8.78 6.73
N TYR A 245 0.41 -9.83 6.28
CA TYR A 245 0.19 -10.12 4.87
C TYR A 245 -1.32 -10.21 4.59
N LEU A 246 -1.82 -9.47 3.61
CA LEU A 246 -3.22 -9.46 3.21
C LEU A 246 -3.37 -10.02 1.79
N CYS A 247 -4.20 -11.05 1.62
CA CYS A 247 -4.44 -11.67 0.32
C CYS A 247 -5.85 -12.21 0.07
N GLY A 248 -6.12 -12.60 -1.18
CA GLY A 248 -7.39 -13.15 -1.66
C GLY A 248 -7.24 -14.59 -2.17
N HIS A 249 -7.77 -14.84 -3.37
CA HIS A 249 -7.50 -16.00 -4.24
C HIS A 249 -8.14 -17.32 -3.82
N ARG A 250 -8.29 -17.57 -2.51
CA ARG A 250 -8.80 -18.85 -2.00
C ARG A 250 -10.31 -18.93 -1.87
N HIS A 251 -11.03 -17.82 -2.09
CA HIS A 251 -12.48 -17.74 -1.91
C HIS A 251 -12.96 -18.19 -0.52
N GLY A 252 -12.12 -18.04 0.50
CA GLY A 252 -12.43 -18.44 1.86
C GLY A 252 -11.60 -17.68 2.86
N GLU A 253 -12.23 -17.31 3.98
CA GLU A 253 -11.58 -16.64 5.09
C GLU A 253 -10.61 -17.58 5.80
N HIS A 254 -9.35 -17.16 5.86
CA HIS A 254 -8.32 -17.85 6.62
C HIS A 254 -7.46 -16.83 7.37
N LYS A 255 -6.95 -17.25 8.54
CA LYS A 255 -5.97 -16.51 9.31
C LYS A 255 -4.89 -17.49 9.74
N VAL A 256 -3.65 -17.20 9.39
CA VAL A 256 -2.47 -17.97 9.83
C VAL A 256 -1.59 -17.06 10.67
N GLU A 257 -1.13 -17.57 11.81
CA GLU A 257 -0.26 -16.85 12.72
C GLU A 257 1.00 -17.67 12.99
N GLU A 258 2.15 -17.09 12.62
CA GLU A 258 3.46 -17.52 13.10
C GLU A 258 4.09 -16.41 13.95
N SER A 259 5.21 -16.68 14.62
CA SER A 259 5.86 -15.71 15.51
C SER A 259 6.17 -14.36 14.87
N TRP A 260 6.43 -14.35 13.57
CA TRP A 260 6.85 -13.18 12.79
C TRP A 260 5.74 -12.58 11.91
N ILE A 261 4.62 -13.29 11.68
CA ILE A 261 3.58 -12.89 10.72
C ILE A 261 2.18 -13.27 11.17
N THR A 262 1.22 -12.40 10.86
CA THR A 262 -0.20 -12.70 10.73
C THR A 262 -0.59 -12.56 9.26
N LEU A 263 -0.94 -13.67 8.62
CA LEU A 263 -1.44 -13.72 7.26
C LEU A 263 -2.96 -13.79 7.30
N TYR A 264 -3.63 -12.84 6.65
CA TYR A 264 -5.07 -12.87 6.45
C TYR A 264 -5.36 -13.20 4.99
N THR A 265 -6.28 -14.13 4.77
CA THR A 265 -6.87 -14.44 3.47
C THR A 265 -8.34 -14.04 3.52
N GLN A 266 -8.76 -13.17 2.60
CA GLN A 266 -10.13 -12.68 2.50
C GLN A 266 -11.00 -13.68 1.74
N GLY A 267 -12.22 -13.89 2.24
CA GLY A 267 -13.25 -14.60 1.50
C GLY A 267 -13.68 -13.80 0.26
N ALA A 268 -14.10 -14.50 -0.78
CA ALA A 268 -14.54 -13.86 -2.02
C ALA A 268 -15.89 -13.15 -1.86
N LEU A 269 -16.12 -12.14 -2.67
CA LEU A 269 -17.45 -11.54 -2.79
C LEU A 269 -18.35 -12.31 -3.78
N SER A 270 -17.73 -12.98 -4.75
CA SER A 270 -18.41 -13.67 -5.85
C SER A 270 -19.00 -15.03 -5.45
N TRP A 271 -18.23 -15.92 -4.82
CA TRP A 271 -18.69 -17.20 -4.29
C TRP A 271 -17.65 -17.75 -3.33
N ALA A 272 -18.12 -18.45 -2.29
CA ALA A 272 -17.23 -19.09 -1.32
C ALA A 272 -16.82 -20.49 -1.79
N ILE A 273 -15.61 -20.92 -1.45
CA ILE A 273 -15.10 -22.27 -1.70
C ILE A 273 -14.77 -22.94 -0.36
N GLY A 274 -15.36 -24.12 -0.12
CA GLY A 274 -15.15 -24.91 1.09
C GLY A 274 -16.31 -24.85 2.08
N GLU A 275 -16.40 -25.86 2.93
CA GLU A 275 -17.49 -25.99 3.91
C GLU A 275 -17.45 -24.84 4.94
N GLY A 276 -18.61 -24.23 5.18
CA GLY A 276 -18.77 -23.14 6.17
C GLY A 276 -18.21 -21.79 5.73
N GLN A 277 -17.61 -21.68 4.54
CA GLN A 277 -17.09 -20.42 4.03
C GLN A 277 -18.21 -19.48 3.58
N LYS A 278 -17.97 -18.18 3.76
CA LYS A 278 -18.95 -17.12 3.55
C LYS A 278 -18.44 -16.11 2.54
N ILE A 279 -19.37 -15.48 1.84
CA ILE A 279 -19.08 -14.34 0.98
C ILE A 279 -19.25 -13.04 1.75
N GLY A 280 -18.47 -12.02 1.41
CA GLY A 280 -18.57 -10.73 2.06
C GLY A 280 -17.30 -9.90 1.96
N TYR A 281 -17.19 -8.92 2.84
CA TYR A 281 -16.04 -8.02 2.91
C TYR A 281 -15.59 -7.86 4.36
N SER A 282 -14.38 -7.39 4.56
CA SER A 282 -13.86 -7.09 5.89
C SER A 282 -13.66 -5.60 6.08
N ILE A 283 -13.67 -5.17 7.33
CA ILE A 283 -13.08 -3.90 7.73
C ILE A 283 -11.95 -4.21 8.69
N PHE A 284 -10.81 -3.61 8.39
CA PHE A 284 -9.71 -3.56 9.33
C PHE A 284 -9.71 -2.23 10.05
N THR A 285 -9.46 -2.28 11.34
CA THR A 285 -9.14 -1.12 12.16
C THR A 285 -7.74 -1.31 12.74
N PHE A 286 -6.85 -0.37 12.41
CA PHE A 286 -5.54 -0.30 13.04
C PHE A 286 -5.65 0.59 14.27
N VAL A 287 -5.28 0.06 15.43
CA VAL A 287 -5.19 0.80 16.69
C VAL A 287 -3.72 0.83 17.13
N PRO A 288 -3.12 2.00 17.42
CA PRO A 288 -1.74 2.08 17.90
C PRO A 288 -1.50 1.18 19.10
N GLU A 289 -0.36 0.49 19.14
CA GLU A 289 0.04 -0.51 20.15
C GLU A 289 -0.79 -1.81 20.17
N GLU A 290 -2.04 -1.84 19.68
CA GLU A 290 -2.87 -3.05 19.60
C GLU A 290 -2.76 -3.77 18.23
N GLY A 291 -2.36 -3.04 17.19
CA GLY A 291 -2.18 -3.57 15.84
C GLY A 291 -3.48 -3.62 15.03
N LEU A 292 -3.52 -4.55 14.08
CA LEU A 292 -4.60 -4.67 13.10
C LEU A 292 -5.71 -5.62 13.59
N LYS A 293 -6.92 -5.09 13.75
CA LYS A 293 -8.14 -5.86 14.10
C LYS A 293 -9.03 -6.00 12.87
N LYS A 294 -9.57 -7.20 12.65
CA LYS A 294 -10.42 -7.53 11.50
C LYS A 294 -11.85 -7.81 11.97
N GLU A 295 -12.82 -7.23 11.30
CA GLU A 295 -14.24 -7.58 11.40
C GLU A 295 -14.74 -8.01 10.02
N PHE A 296 -15.43 -9.15 9.93
CA PHE A 296 -16.01 -9.64 8.69
C PHE A 296 -17.50 -9.35 8.62
N PHE A 297 -17.96 -8.86 7.46
CA PHE A 297 -19.33 -8.53 7.15
C PHE A 297 -19.82 -9.47 6.04
N GLU A 298 -20.62 -10.46 6.44
CA GLU A 298 -21.24 -11.42 5.53
C GLU A 298 -22.26 -10.72 4.61
N GLU A 299 -22.18 -11.01 3.30
CA GLU A 299 -23.20 -10.61 2.32
C GLU A 299 -24.20 -11.77 2.16
N LYS A 300 -25.48 -11.49 2.36
CA LYS A 300 -26.57 -12.49 2.30
C LYS A 300 -27.37 -12.37 1.01
#